data_AF-A0A967N715-F1
#
_entry.id   AF-A0A967N715-F1
#
_cell.length_a   1.000
_cell.length_b   1.000
_cell.length_c   1.000
_cell.angle_alpha   90.00
_cell.angle_beta   90.00
_cell.angle_gamma   90.00
#
_symmetry.space_group_name_H-M   'P 1'
#
loop_
_entity.id
_entity.type
_entity.pdbx_description
1 polymer ?
#
loop_
_entity_poly.entity_id
_entity_poly.type
_entity_poly.pdbx_seq_one_letter_code
_entity_poly.pdbx_strand_id
1 'polypeptide(L)'
;GPRAEQILNPVSLARELFPRFPSHPPSLPGSTWSDTLTYEAGGDDATLRAERHLTYTLREETAVGGRRVLRITSRGRARYTFQGIRMGMEARQTLEGPVEGEILWDPSRRIPVSVRTEKRLT
;
A
#
# COMPACT_ATOMS: atom_id res chain seq x y z
N GLY A 1 6.98 -15.68 22.04
CA GLY A 1 6.64 -14.31 21.56
C GLY A 1 5.72 -14.44 20.38
N PRO A 2 4.73 -13.55 20.21
CA PRO A 2 3.76 -13.67 19.11
C PRO A 2 4.52 -13.64 17.77
N ARG A 3 4.18 -14.58 16.88
CA ARG A 3 4.79 -14.69 15.56
C ARG A 3 4.36 -13.47 14.73
N ALA A 4 5.25 -12.95 13.90
CA ALA A 4 4.98 -11.83 12.99
C ALA A 4 3.71 -12.03 12.12
N GLU A 5 3.30 -13.28 11.94
CA GLU A 5 2.08 -13.73 11.28
C GLU A 5 0.78 -13.19 11.92
N GLN A 6 0.76 -12.86 13.22
CA GLN A 6 -0.42 -12.32 13.90
C GLN A 6 -0.63 -10.81 13.70
N ILE A 7 0.39 -10.08 13.22
CA ILE A 7 0.33 -8.61 13.06
C ILE A 7 -0.30 -8.23 11.70
N LEU A 8 -0.30 -9.14 10.73
CA LEU A 8 -0.88 -8.92 9.41
C LEU A 8 -2.37 -9.28 9.40
N ASN A 9 -3.21 -8.37 9.87
CA ASN A 9 -4.65 -8.45 9.63
C ASN A 9 -4.91 -8.46 8.10
N PRO A 10 -5.67 -9.42 7.55
CA PRO A 10 -6.01 -9.49 6.13
C PRO A 10 -6.63 -8.19 5.56
N VAL A 11 -7.35 -7.43 6.39
CA VAL A 11 -7.93 -6.13 6.02
C VAL A 11 -6.84 -5.07 5.81
N SER A 12 -5.78 -5.10 6.61
CA SER A 12 -4.61 -4.22 6.47
C SER A 12 -3.84 -4.56 5.20
N LEU A 13 -3.72 -5.85 4.88
CA LEU A 13 -3.11 -6.31 3.63
C LEU A 13 -3.92 -5.85 2.41
N ALA A 14 -5.26 -5.97 2.48
CA ALA A 14 -6.14 -5.47 1.43
C ALA A 14 -5.95 -3.95 1.22
N ARG A 15 -5.90 -3.14 2.29
CA ARG A 15 -5.68 -1.68 2.18
C ARG A 15 -4.35 -1.31 1.54
N GLU A 16 -3.32 -2.15 1.64
CA GLU A 16 -2.05 -1.92 0.96
C GLU A 16 -2.10 -2.20 -0.55
N LEU A 17 -3.06 -3.01 -1.01
CA LEU A 17 -3.14 -3.50 -2.38
C LEU A 17 -4.09 -2.69 -3.27
N PHE A 18 -5.07 -1.98 -2.70
CA PHE A 18 -6.04 -1.22 -3.49
C PHE A 18 -5.69 0.28 -3.50
N PRO A 19 -5.06 0.81 -4.56
CA PRO A 19 -4.90 2.26 -4.70
C PRO A 19 -6.28 2.91 -4.73
N ARG A 20 -6.48 3.97 -3.93
CA ARG A 20 -7.71 4.75 -4.01
C ARG A 20 -7.61 5.64 -5.24
N PHE A 21 -8.45 5.35 -6.22
CA PHE A 21 -8.63 6.25 -7.35
C PHE A 21 -9.31 7.54 -6.88
N PRO A 22 -9.07 8.66 -7.57
CA PRO A 22 -9.99 9.79 -7.52
C PRO A 22 -11.40 9.32 -7.88
N SER A 23 -12.42 10.14 -7.60
CA SER A 23 -13.83 9.83 -7.92
C SER A 23 -14.06 9.40 -9.38
N HIS A 24 -13.14 9.74 -10.27
CA HIS A 24 -13.02 9.19 -11.62
C HIS A 24 -11.59 8.64 -11.83
N PRO A 25 -11.43 7.48 -12.48
CA PRO A 25 -10.12 7.02 -12.91
C PRO A 25 -9.47 8.09 -13.81
N PRO A 26 -8.17 8.38 -13.65
CA PRO A 26 -7.47 9.22 -14.60
C PRO A 26 -7.59 8.60 -16.00
N SER A 27 -7.84 9.43 -16.99
CA SER A 27 -8.09 9.00 -18.37
C SER A 27 -6.95 9.37 -19.33
N LEU A 28 -6.03 10.25 -18.91
CA LEU A 28 -4.93 10.72 -19.73
C LEU A 28 -3.58 10.18 -19.22
N PRO A 29 -2.76 9.56 -20.09
CA PRO A 29 -1.36 9.28 -19.80
C PRO A 29 -0.64 10.49 -19.20
N GLY A 30 0.14 10.26 -18.15
CA GLY A 30 0.83 11.29 -17.37
C GLY A 30 0.00 11.89 -16.24
N SER A 31 -1.31 11.62 -16.15
CA SER A 31 -2.14 12.11 -15.03
C SER A 31 -1.62 11.60 -13.70
N THR A 32 -1.48 12.51 -12.73
CA THR A 32 -0.99 12.20 -11.39
C THR A 32 -2.05 12.49 -10.32
N TRP A 33 -1.99 11.72 -9.24
CA TRP A 33 -2.78 11.97 -8.04
C TRP A 33 -2.04 11.45 -6.83
N SER A 34 -2.36 12.00 -5.66
CA SER A 34 -1.75 11.56 -4.40
C SER A 34 -2.81 10.95 -3.49
N ASP A 35 -2.40 9.95 -2.72
CA ASP A 35 -3.20 9.36 -1.66
C ASP A 35 -2.37 9.24 -0.38
N THR A 36 -3.05 9.33 0.75
CA THR A 36 -2.47 9.05 2.06
C THR A 36 -3.23 7.87 2.67
N LEU A 37 -2.53 6.76 2.84
CA LEU A 37 -3.05 5.55 3.44
C LEU A 37 -2.57 5.49 4.88
N THR A 38 -3.53 5.51 5.81
CA THR A 38 -3.28 5.25 7.23
C THR A 38 -4.04 4.00 7.65
N TYR A 39 -3.36 3.12 8.36
CA TYR A 39 -4.01 2.01 9.05
C TYR A 39 -3.31 1.71 10.36
N GLU A 40 -4.10 1.14 11.26
CA GLU A 40 -3.64 0.63 12.54
C GLU A 40 -4.12 -0.81 12.64
N ALA A 41 -3.23 -1.70 13.07
CA ALA A 41 -3.53 -3.09 13.34
C ALA A 41 -2.91 -3.43 14.68
N GLY A 42 -3.67 -4.04 15.57
CA GLY A 42 -3.17 -4.42 16.88
C GLY A 42 -3.80 -5.71 17.39
N GLY A 43 -3.14 -6.30 18.37
CA GLY A 43 -3.65 -7.33 19.26
C GLY A 43 -3.29 -6.97 20.70
N ASP A 44 -3.57 -7.87 21.64
CA ASP A 44 -3.53 -7.58 23.08
C ASP A 44 -2.20 -6.97 23.58
N ASP A 45 -1.06 -7.34 22.97
CA ASP A 45 0.28 -6.94 23.42
C ASP A 45 1.06 -6.06 22.42
N ALA A 46 0.48 -5.73 21.26
CA ALA A 46 1.19 -4.99 20.23
C ALA A 46 0.29 -4.25 19.24
N THR A 47 0.73 -3.07 18.82
CA THR A 47 0.12 -2.22 17.79
C THR A 47 1.12 -1.90 16.69
N LEU A 48 0.67 -2.01 15.45
CA LEU A 48 1.31 -1.51 14.24
C LEU A 48 0.50 -0.35 13.71
N ARG A 49 1.11 0.83 13.63
CA ARG A 49 0.59 1.97 12.89
C ARG A 49 1.40 2.14 11.61
N ALA A 50 0.70 2.21 10.48
CA ALA A 50 1.31 2.44 9.18
C ALA A 50 0.74 3.68 8.52
N GLU A 51 1.63 4.47 7.92
CA GLU A 51 1.31 5.67 7.17
C GLU A 51 2.09 5.63 5.84
N ARG A 52 1.39 5.83 4.73
CA ARG A 52 1.99 5.86 3.39
C ARG A 52 1.47 7.07 2.64
N HIS A 53 2.38 7.88 2.12
CA HIS A 53 2.05 8.95 1.18
C HIS A 53 2.56 8.52 -0.17
N LEU A 54 1.66 8.34 -1.13
CA LEU A 54 1.99 7.87 -2.47
C LEU A 54 1.47 8.86 -3.51
N THR A 55 2.32 9.18 -4.47
CA THR A 55 1.92 9.80 -5.73
C THR A 55 1.84 8.71 -6.78
N TYR A 56 0.69 8.60 -7.42
CA TYR A 56 0.42 7.72 -8.54
C TYR A 56 0.53 8.48 -9.86
N THR A 57 0.84 7.76 -10.92
CA THR A 57 0.91 8.29 -12.28
C THR A 57 0.33 7.25 -13.23
N LEU A 58 -0.69 7.62 -13.99
CA LEU A 58 -1.16 6.81 -15.11
C LEU A 58 -0.09 6.86 -16.19
N ARG A 59 0.48 5.72 -16.57
CA ARG A 59 1.49 5.66 -17.63
C ARG A 59 0.84 5.52 -18.98
N GLU A 60 0.05 4.48 -19.15
CA GLU A 60 -0.60 4.13 -20.41
C GLU A 60 -1.73 3.11 -20.17
N GLU A 61 -2.54 2.90 -21.19
CA GLU A 61 -3.39 1.72 -21.30
C GLU A 61 -2.58 0.59 -21.95
N THR A 62 -2.73 -0.64 -21.45
CA THR A 62 -2.11 -1.84 -22.02
C THR A 62 -3.10 -3.00 -22.04
N ALA A 63 -2.73 -4.12 -22.66
CA ALA A 63 -3.59 -5.30 -22.74
C ALA A 63 -2.95 -6.50 -22.03
N VAL A 64 -3.69 -7.13 -21.13
CA VAL A 64 -3.29 -8.38 -20.44
C VAL A 64 -4.36 -9.43 -20.69
N GLY A 65 -3.98 -10.54 -21.34
CA GLY A 65 -4.92 -11.61 -21.68
C GLY A 65 -6.12 -11.14 -22.50
N GLY A 66 -5.91 -10.18 -23.43
CA GLY A 66 -6.95 -9.60 -24.27
C GLY A 66 -7.84 -8.54 -23.58
N ARG A 67 -7.60 -8.21 -22.32
CA ARG A 67 -8.33 -7.16 -21.58
C ARG A 67 -7.52 -5.89 -21.48
N ARG A 68 -8.19 -4.75 -21.67
CA ARG A 68 -7.62 -3.42 -21.46
C ARG A 68 -7.45 -3.16 -19.97
N VAL A 69 -6.24 -2.77 -19.58
CA VAL A 69 -5.88 -2.41 -18.21
C VAL A 69 -5.09 -1.11 -18.21
N LEU A 70 -5.23 -0.32 -17.16
CA LEU A 70 -4.45 0.88 -16.93
C LEU A 70 -3.16 0.50 -16.20
N ARG A 71 -2.02 0.92 -16.72
CA ARG A 71 -0.72 0.79 -16.06
C ARG A 71 -0.43 2.03 -15.24
N ILE A 72 -0.33 1.86 -13.93
CA ILE A 72 -0.16 2.95 -12.97
C ILE A 72 1.11 2.71 -12.17
N THR A 73 2.00 3.69 -12.12
CA THR A 73 3.16 3.64 -11.22
C THR A 73 2.89 4.45 -9.97
N SER A 74 3.44 4.04 -8.84
CA SER A 74 3.38 4.77 -7.57
C SER A 74 4.79 5.01 -7.02
N ARG A 75 4.98 6.16 -6.37
CA ARG A 75 6.20 6.51 -5.64
C ARG A 75 5.87 7.33 -4.41
N GLY A 76 6.60 7.13 -3.33
CA GLY A 76 6.44 7.93 -2.13
C GLY A 76 7.22 7.40 -0.94
N ARG A 77 6.69 7.61 0.27
CA ARG A 77 7.31 7.17 1.52
C ARG A 77 6.32 6.42 2.37
N ALA A 78 6.83 5.48 3.15
CA ALA A 78 6.09 4.77 4.17
C ALA A 78 6.78 4.91 5.52
N ARG A 79 5.97 5.03 6.56
CA ARG A 79 6.37 4.99 7.96
C ARG A 79 5.57 3.91 8.66
N TYR A 80 6.26 3.05 9.39
CA TYR A 80 5.67 2.01 10.22
C TYR A 80 6.15 2.22 11.65
N THR A 81 5.22 2.32 12.59
CA THR A 81 5.50 2.38 14.02
C THR A 81 4.97 1.11 14.66
N PHE A 82 5.86 0.32 15.23
CA PHE A 82 5.55 -0.84 16.04
C PHE A 82 5.65 -0.42 17.51
N GLN A 83 4.63 -0.73 18.28
CA GLN A 83 4.61 -0.53 19.73
C GLN A 83 4.13 -1.82 20.36
N GLY A 84 4.74 -2.27 21.45
CA GLY A 84 4.28 -3.46 22.15
C GLY A 84 5.18 -3.86 23.29
N ILE A 85 4.79 -4.90 24.03
CA ILE A 85 5.56 -5.40 25.16
C ILE A 85 6.53 -6.49 24.68
N ARG A 86 7.83 -6.26 24.88
CA ARG A 86 8.91 -7.22 24.61
C ARG A 86 9.62 -7.51 25.93
N MET A 87 9.56 -8.76 26.39
CA MET A 87 10.20 -9.20 27.64
C MET A 87 9.75 -8.38 28.87
N GLY A 88 8.47 -8.02 28.93
CA GLY A 88 7.91 -7.21 30.03
C GLY A 88 8.24 -5.71 29.96
N MET A 89 8.96 -5.26 28.94
CA MET A 89 9.26 -3.84 28.71
C MET A 89 8.50 -3.31 27.51
N GLU A 90 8.06 -2.06 27.57
CA GLU A 90 7.51 -1.37 26.41
C GLU A 90 8.62 -1.13 25.38
N ALA A 91 8.39 -1.58 24.15
CA ALA A 91 9.28 -1.36 23.02
C ALA A 91 8.52 -0.58 21.95
N ARG A 92 9.17 0.46 21.42
CA ARG A 92 8.69 1.20 20.26
C ARG A 92 9.76 1.26 19.20
N GLN A 93 9.43 0.86 17.99
CA GLN A 93 10.31 0.91 16.83
C GLN A 93 9.61 1.63 15.67
N THR A 94 10.30 2.56 15.05
CA THR A 94 9.82 3.22 13.83
C THR A 94 10.74 2.85 12.68
N LEU A 95 10.14 2.40 11.57
CA LEU A 95 10.81 2.17 10.30
C LEU A 95 10.27 3.15 9.28
N GLU A 96 11.15 3.78 8.51
CA GLU A 96 10.74 4.69 7.44
C GLU A 96 11.53 4.40 6.17
N GLY A 97 10.92 4.61 5.01
CA GLY A 97 11.66 4.50 3.76
C GLY A 97 10.85 4.77 2.51
N PRO A 98 11.53 4.87 1.36
CA PRO A 98 10.86 5.00 0.08
C PRO A 98 10.04 3.75 -0.25
N VAL A 99 8.94 4.00 -0.95
CA VAL A 99 8.09 2.96 -1.54
C VAL A 99 7.83 3.28 -2.99
N GLU A 100 8.01 2.28 -3.84
CA GLU A 100 7.70 2.33 -5.25
C GLU A 100 6.79 1.17 -5.61
N GLY A 101 6.00 1.31 -6.66
CA GLY A 101 5.11 0.24 -7.07
C GLY A 101 4.51 0.42 -8.45
N GLU A 102 3.92 -0.66 -8.95
CA GLU A 102 3.19 -0.71 -10.20
C GLU A 102 1.85 -1.41 -9.96
N ILE A 103 0.77 -0.86 -10.51
CA ILE A 103 -0.57 -1.42 -10.50
C ILE A 103 -1.05 -1.58 -11.94
N LEU A 104 -1.58 -2.75 -12.25
CA LEU A 104 -2.40 -2.97 -13.43
C LEU A 104 -3.86 -3.00 -12.99
N TRP A 105 -4.67 -2.08 -13.52
CA TRP A 105 -6.07 -1.91 -13.11
C TRP A 105 -7.03 -2.20 -14.25
N ASP A 106 -8.03 -3.05 -14.02
CA ASP A 106 -9.12 -3.30 -14.98
C ASP A 106 -10.23 -2.27 -14.73
N PRO A 107 -10.41 -1.27 -15.62
CA PRO A 107 -11.41 -0.23 -15.43
C PRO A 107 -12.85 -0.76 -15.57
N SER A 108 -13.06 -1.84 -16.34
CA SER A 108 -14.38 -2.44 -16.54
C SER A 108 -14.86 -3.16 -15.28
N ARG A 109 -13.95 -3.82 -14.57
CA ARG A 109 -14.24 -4.54 -13.31
C ARG A 109 -14.01 -3.70 -12.06
N ARG A 110 -13.31 -2.57 -12.18
CA ARG A 110 -12.90 -1.70 -11.07
C ARG A 110 -12.10 -2.45 -10.00
N ILE A 111 -11.15 -3.27 -10.45
CA ILE A 111 -10.25 -4.05 -9.57
C ILE A 111 -8.81 -4.02 -10.10
N PRO A 112 -7.81 -4.15 -9.24
CA PRO A 112 -6.44 -4.39 -9.67
C PRO A 112 -6.33 -5.84 -10.15
N VAL A 113 -5.70 -6.05 -11.30
CA VAL A 113 -5.36 -7.38 -11.81
C VAL A 113 -3.94 -7.80 -11.38
N SER A 114 -3.09 -6.83 -11.05
CA SER A 114 -1.76 -7.05 -10.49
C SER A 114 -1.32 -5.83 -9.68
N VAL A 115 -0.61 -6.08 -8.59
CA VAL A 115 -0.01 -5.05 -7.72
C VAL A 115 1.38 -5.51 -7.34
N ARG A 116 2.38 -4.69 -7.65
CA ARG A 116 3.76 -4.89 -7.24
C ARG A 116 4.20 -3.70 -6.41
N THR A 117 4.77 -3.95 -5.24
CA THR A 117 5.30 -2.91 -4.36
C THR A 117 6.71 -3.28 -3.92
N GLU A 118 7.62 -2.34 -3.99
CA GLU A 118 8.99 -2.43 -3.46
C GLU A 118 9.14 -1.42 -2.33
N LYS A 119 9.57 -1.90 -1.16
CA LYS A 119 9.79 -1.09 0.04
C LYS A 119 11.28 -1.21 0.43
N ARG A 120 11.94 -0.09 0.71
CA ARG A 120 13.30 -0.09 1.28
C ARG A 120 13.26 0.65 2.61
N LEU A 121 13.00 -0.09 3.69
CA LEU A 121 12.82 0.48 5.03
C LEU A 121 14.14 0.44 5.80
N THR A 122 14.40 1.50 6.55
CA THR A 122 15.55 1.65 7.46
C THR A 122 15.08 2.03 8.85
#